data_AF-A0A161LYJ2-F1
#
_entry.id   AF-A0A161LYJ2-F1
#
_cell.length_a   1.000
_cell.length_b   1.000
_cell.length_c   1.000
_cell.angle_alpha   90.00
_cell.angle_beta   90.00
_cell.angle_gamma   90.00
#
_symmetry.space_group_name_H-M   'P 1'
#
loop_
_entity.id
_entity.type
_entity.pdbx_description
1 polymer ?
#
loop_
_entity_poly.entity_id
_entity_poly.type
_entity_poly.pdbx_seq_one_letter_code
_entity_poly.pdbx_strand_id
1 'polypeptide(L)'
;MLILNEIIEIKLQMINIFNIQIKYLQKLDFITVRDLQYIEKELAIVLDYRCKQIQCDITIISYCNNQDIVELLKSVCLKYEKTLKMRNKLFIIYNFNNKKQEFNII
;
A
#
# COMPACT_ATOMS: atom_id res chain seq x y z
N MET A 1 -12.27 2.99 -13.80
CA MET A 1 -11.60 4.18 -14.39
C MET A 1 -11.43 5.32 -13.39
N LEU A 2 -12.46 5.68 -12.60
CA LEU A 2 -12.42 6.77 -11.60
C LEU A 2 -11.31 6.64 -10.55
N ILE A 3 -11.19 5.51 -9.85
CA ILE A 3 -10.20 5.33 -8.76
C ILE A 3 -8.74 5.42 -9.26
N LEU A 4 -8.45 4.93 -10.47
CA LEU A 4 -7.11 5.03 -11.04
C LEU A 4 -6.74 6.49 -11.37
N ASN A 5 -7.68 7.24 -11.94
CA ASN A 5 -7.49 8.66 -12.23
C ASN A 5 -7.30 9.47 -10.93
N GLU A 6 -8.09 9.17 -9.89
CA GLU A 6 -7.92 9.77 -8.56
C GLU A 6 -6.52 9.50 -7.99
N ILE A 7 -6.00 8.27 -8.11
CA ILE A 7 -4.64 7.93 -7.66
C ILE A 7 -3.58 8.70 -8.44
N ILE A 8 -3.73 8.82 -9.76
CA ILE A 8 -2.82 9.58 -10.61
C ILE A 8 -2.84 11.06 -10.20
N GLU A 9 -4.03 11.63 -9.98
CA GLU A 9 -4.20 13.01 -9.57
C GLU A 9 -3.55 13.29 -8.20
N ILE A 10 -3.80 12.42 -7.20
CA ILE A 10 -3.17 12.54 -5.88
C ILE A 10 -1.64 12.51 -5.99
N LYS A 11 -1.08 11.62 -6.81
CA LYS A 11 0.38 11.55 -7.03
C LYS A 11 0.93 12.82 -7.68
N LEU A 12 0.22 13.40 -8.65
CA LEU A 12 0.60 14.68 -9.26
C LEU A 12 0.57 15.82 -8.24
N GLN A 13 -0.44 15.85 -7.37
CA GLN A 13 -0.53 16.83 -6.28
C GLN A 13 0.63 16.69 -5.28
N MET A 14 1.01 15.46 -4.90
CA MET A 14 2.17 15.22 -4.03
C MET A 14 3.47 15.73 -4.66
N ILE A 15 3.70 15.48 -5.97
CA ILE A 15 4.86 16.01 -6.70
C ILE A 15 4.89 17.54 -6.64
N ASN A 16 3.74 18.19 -6.84
CA ASN A 16 3.64 19.65 -6.74
C ASN A 16 3.99 20.15 -5.33
N ILE A 17 3.50 19.48 -4.28
CA ILE A 17 3.83 19.83 -2.90
C ILE A 17 5.33 19.70 -2.64
N PHE A 18 5.98 18.61 -3.07
CA PHE A 18 7.43 18.45 -2.94
C PHE A 18 8.20 19.56 -3.64
N ASN A 19 7.79 19.94 -4.86
CA ASN A 19 8.41 21.05 -5.59
C ASN A 19 8.27 22.39 -4.83
N ILE A 20 7.13 22.61 -4.17
CA ILE A 20 6.90 23.81 -3.36
C ILE A 20 7.75 23.76 -2.08
N GLN A 21 7.78 22.64 -1.37
CA GLN A 21 8.63 22.45 -0.18
C GLN A 21 10.10 22.75 -0.48
N ILE A 22 10.64 22.26 -1.62
CA ILE A 22 12.01 22.56 -2.05
C ILE A 22 12.26 24.07 -2.18
N LYS A 23 11.32 24.80 -2.80
CA LYS A 23 11.42 26.27 -2.94
C LYS A 23 11.45 27.00 -1.59
N TYR A 24 10.70 26.52 -0.60
CA TYR A 24 10.67 27.12 0.74
C TYR A 24 11.87 26.71 1.59
N LEU A 25 12.37 25.48 1.44
CA LEU A 25 13.64 25.05 2.05
C LEU A 25 14.81 25.91 1.57
N GLN A 26 14.87 26.25 0.28
CA GLN A 26 15.88 27.18 -0.26
C GLN A 26 15.80 28.58 0.35
N LYS A 27 14.62 28.98 0.83
CA LYS A 27 14.38 30.26 1.51
C LYS A 27 14.51 30.17 3.04
N LEU A 28 14.88 29.01 3.58
CA LEU A 28 14.96 28.73 5.02
C LEU A 28 13.62 28.94 5.77
N ASP A 29 12.49 28.82 5.07
CA ASP A 29 11.16 28.94 5.65
C ASP A 29 10.65 27.58 6.11
N PHE A 30 11.11 27.16 7.29
CA PHE A 30 10.77 25.85 7.86
C PHE A 30 9.32 25.77 8.37
N ILE A 31 8.68 26.91 8.66
CA ILE A 31 7.28 26.94 9.11
C ILE A 31 6.39 26.50 7.94
N THR A 32 6.54 27.15 6.78
CA THR A 32 5.78 26.80 5.58
C THR A 32 6.06 25.36 5.13
N VAL A 33 7.32 24.89 5.23
CA VAL A 33 7.67 23.49 4.90
C VAL A 33 6.93 22.51 5.81
N ARG A 34 6.89 22.77 7.12
CA ARG A 34 6.17 21.92 8.08
C ARG A 34 4.66 21.88 7.79
N ASP A 35 4.07 23.02 7.44
CA ASP A 35 2.65 23.07 7.09
C ASP A 35 2.34 22.26 5.82
N LEU A 36 3.23 22.33 4.82
CA LEU A 36 3.14 21.52 3.60
C LEU A 36 3.33 20.02 3.86
N GLN A 37 4.19 19.64 4.81
CA GLN A 37 4.37 18.24 5.22
C GLN A 37 3.12 17.66 5.90
N TYR A 38 2.33 18.49 6.57
CA TYR A 38 1.03 18.07 7.09
C TYR A 38 0.06 17.69 5.95
N ILE A 39 0.00 18.52 4.91
CA ILE A 39 -0.83 18.26 3.72
C ILE A 39 -0.35 17.00 2.99
N GLU A 40 0.97 16.83 2.83
CA GLU A 40 1.58 15.63 2.25
C GLU A 40 1.13 14.36 2.98
N LYS A 41 1.11 14.38 4.32
CA LYS A 41 0.68 13.26 5.14
C LYS A 41 -0.78 12.88 4.88
N GLU A 42 -1.68 13.87 4.80
CA GLU A 42 -3.09 13.62 4.51
C GLU A 42 -3.28 13.02 3.11
N LEU A 43 -2.56 13.52 2.10
CA LEU A 43 -2.58 12.95 0.75
C LEU A 43 -2.05 11.51 0.72
N ALA A 44 -1.02 11.20 1.49
CA ALA A 44 -0.49 9.84 1.59
C ALA A 44 -1.52 8.85 2.19
N ILE A 45 -2.30 9.29 3.19
CA ILE A 45 -3.39 8.49 3.78
C ILE A 45 -4.48 8.22 2.73
N VAL A 46 -4.90 9.26 2.01
CA VAL A 46 -5.92 9.12 0.96
C VAL A 46 -5.41 8.20 -0.17
N LEU A 47 -4.16 8.37 -0.58
CA LEU A 47 -3.53 7.53 -1.60
C LEU A 47 -3.51 6.06 -1.18
N ASP A 48 -3.09 5.76 0.05
CA ASP A 48 -3.06 4.40 0.59
C ASP A 48 -4.47 3.79 0.61
N TYR A 49 -5.47 4.54 1.05
CA TYR A 49 -6.86 4.11 1.03
C TYR A 49 -7.35 3.76 -0.38
N ARG A 50 -7.09 4.62 -1.38
CA ARG A 50 -7.46 4.36 -2.79
C ARG A 50 -6.70 3.18 -3.38
N CYS A 51 -5.41 3.03 -3.07
CA CYS A 51 -4.61 1.88 -3.50
C CYS A 51 -5.15 0.55 -2.93
N LYS A 52 -5.61 0.55 -1.68
CA LYS A 52 -6.25 -0.62 -1.05
C LYS A 52 -7.60 -0.96 -1.70
N GLN A 53 -8.38 0.04 -2.11
CA GLN A 53 -9.61 -0.20 -2.87
C GLN A 53 -9.33 -0.93 -4.18
N ILE A 54 -8.25 -0.53 -4.88
CA ILE A 54 -7.76 -1.23 -6.08
C ILE A 54 -7.36 -2.67 -5.81
N GLN A 55 -6.62 -2.95 -4.72
CA GLN A 55 -6.19 -4.31 -4.37
C GLN A 55 -7.35 -5.28 -4.16
N CYS A 56 -8.50 -4.76 -3.75
CA CYS A 56 -9.73 -5.53 -3.53
C CYS A 56 -10.63 -5.59 -4.78
N ASP A 57 -10.32 -4.86 -5.85
CA ASP A 57 -11.16 -4.76 -7.04
C ASP A 57 -10.66 -5.68 -8.16
N ILE A 58 -11.35 -6.81 -8.33
CA ILE A 58 -11.01 -7.80 -9.36
C ILE A 58 -11.18 -7.27 -10.79
N THR A 59 -11.95 -6.18 -10.96
CA THR A 59 -12.14 -5.56 -12.28
C THR A 59 -10.84 -4.94 -12.80
N ILE A 60 -9.85 -4.65 -11.95
CA ILE A 60 -8.54 -4.14 -12.38
C ILE A 60 -7.76 -5.11 -13.27
N ILE A 61 -7.98 -6.41 -13.09
CA ILE A 61 -7.43 -7.45 -13.97
C ILE A 61 -7.88 -7.23 -15.41
N SER A 62 -9.12 -6.76 -15.64
CA SER A 62 -9.65 -6.53 -16.99
C SER A 62 -8.99 -5.36 -17.73
N TYR A 63 -8.25 -4.50 -17.03
CA TYR A 63 -7.53 -3.36 -17.60
C TYR A 63 -6.04 -3.64 -17.81
N CYS A 64 -5.55 -4.83 -17.44
CA CYS A 64 -4.17 -5.20 -17.65
C CYS A 64 -4.02 -5.78 -19.07
N ASN A 65 -3.26 -5.08 -19.92
CA ASN A 65 -3.04 -5.47 -21.32
C ASN A 65 -2.04 -6.64 -21.48
N ASN A 66 -1.42 -7.08 -20.38
CA ASN A 66 -0.46 -8.18 -20.38
C ASN A 66 -1.15 -9.46 -19.88
N GLN A 67 -1.31 -10.42 -20.77
CA GLN A 67 -2.09 -11.63 -20.55
C GLN A 67 -1.48 -12.56 -19.49
N ASP A 68 -0.14 -12.63 -19.40
CA ASP A 68 0.57 -13.41 -18.38
C ASP A 68 0.37 -12.82 -16.98
N ILE A 69 0.40 -11.49 -16.87
CA ILE A 69 0.12 -10.78 -15.62
C ILE A 69 -1.35 -10.93 -15.23
N VAL A 70 -2.28 -10.93 -16.21
CA VAL A 70 -3.70 -11.20 -15.99
C VAL A 70 -3.93 -12.61 -15.43
N GLU A 71 -3.30 -13.65 -15.99
CA GLU A 71 -3.42 -15.02 -15.49
C GLU A 71 -2.80 -15.18 -14.10
N LEU A 72 -1.63 -14.58 -13.86
CA LEU A 72 -0.98 -14.54 -12.55
C LEU A 72 -1.89 -13.85 -11.52
N LEU A 73 -2.44 -12.67 -11.84
CA LEU A 73 -3.34 -11.94 -10.96
C LEU A 73 -4.66 -12.69 -10.74
N LYS A 74 -5.24 -13.36 -11.75
CA LYS A 74 -6.43 -14.21 -11.58
C LYS A 74 -6.16 -15.39 -10.64
N SER A 75 -4.99 -16.01 -10.76
CA SER A 75 -4.58 -17.13 -9.90
C SER A 75 -4.30 -16.71 -8.45
N VAL A 76 -3.83 -15.48 -8.22
CA VAL A 76 -3.56 -14.90 -6.90
C VAL A 76 -4.82 -14.28 -6.26
N CYS A 77 -5.68 -13.63 -7.04
CA CYS A 77 -6.89 -12.94 -6.57
C CYS A 77 -8.03 -13.89 -6.16
N LEU A 78 -8.01 -15.17 -6.53
CA LEU A 78 -9.03 -16.11 -6.04
C LEU A 78 -8.85 -16.55 -4.59
N LYS A 79 -7.74 -16.20 -3.91
CA LYS A 79 -7.56 -16.53 -2.49
C LYS A 79 -6.71 -15.53 -1.71
N TYR A 80 -6.59 -14.24 -2.01
CA TYR A 80 -5.77 -13.37 -1.13
C TYR A 80 -6.24 -13.39 0.35
N GLU A 81 -7.56 -13.39 0.62
CA GLU A 81 -8.11 -13.62 1.97
C GLU A 81 -7.89 -15.05 2.51
N LYS A 82 -8.00 -16.08 1.65
CA LYS A 82 -7.76 -17.48 2.05
C LYS A 82 -6.27 -17.75 2.32
N THR A 83 -5.37 -17.11 1.57
CA THR A 83 -3.91 -17.15 1.69
C THR A 83 -3.46 -16.36 2.92
N LEU A 84 -4.04 -15.20 3.21
CA LEU A 84 -3.84 -14.49 4.50
C LEU A 84 -4.36 -15.30 5.70
N LYS A 85 -5.54 -15.93 5.59
CA LYS A 85 -6.08 -16.83 6.62
C LYS A 85 -5.18 -18.07 6.81
N MET A 86 -4.62 -18.63 5.73
CA MET A 86 -3.71 -19.78 5.81
C MET A 86 -2.35 -19.38 6.40
N ARG A 87 -1.80 -18.23 6.00
CA ARG A 87 -0.55 -17.67 6.55
C ARG A 87 -0.64 -17.46 8.06
N ASN A 88 -1.74 -16.86 8.53
CA ASN A 88 -1.93 -16.62 9.96
C ASN A 88 -2.17 -17.92 10.74
N LYS A 89 -2.83 -18.93 10.16
CA LYS A 89 -2.93 -20.28 10.77
C LYS A 89 -1.58 -20.97 10.91
N LEU A 90 -0.72 -20.89 9.88
CA LEU A 90 0.62 -21.49 9.90
C LEU A 90 1.54 -20.79 10.91
N PHE A 91 1.42 -19.47 11.08
CA PHE A 91 2.18 -18.70 12.07
C PHE A 91 1.83 -19.09 13.52
N ILE A 92 0.55 -19.35 13.81
CA ILE A 92 0.12 -19.83 15.13
C ILE A 92 0.71 -21.22 15.40
N ILE A 93 0.68 -22.13 14.43
CA ILE A 93 1.24 -23.49 14.58
C ILE A 93 2.76 -23.45 14.80
N TYR A 94 3.48 -22.59 14.08
CA TYR A 94 4.94 -22.45 14.21
C TYR A 94 5.34 -21.87 15.58
N ASN A 95 4.62 -20.86 16.08
CA ASN A 95 4.87 -20.31 17.42
C ASN A 95 4.52 -21.29 18.55
N PHE A 96 3.51 -22.16 18.38
CA PHE A 96 3.21 -23.22 19.35
C PHE A 96 4.30 -24.29 19.39
N ASN A 97 4.87 -24.66 18.24
CA ASN A 97 5.93 -25.67 18.16
C ASN A 97 7.28 -25.15 18.68
N ASN A 98 7.62 -23.89 18.40
CA ASN A 98 8.84 -23.28 18.95
C ASN A 98 8.75 -23.04 20.46
N LYS A 99 7.58 -22.64 20.99
CA LYS A 99 7.39 -22.59 22.45
C LYS A 99 7.48 -23.98 23.09
N LYS A 100 6.93 -25.03 22.47
CA LYS A 100 7.09 -26.42 22.97
C LYS A 100 8.54 -26.91 22.92
N GLN A 101 9.33 -26.47 21.94
CA GLN A 101 10.75 -26.80 21.87
C GLN A 101 11.57 -26.06 22.92
N GLU A 102 11.26 -24.79 23.22
CA GLU A 102 11.91 -24.06 24.33
C GLU A 102 11.60 -24.66 25.71
N PHE A 103 10.39 -25.19 25.94
CA PHE A 103 10.05 -25.87 27.20
C PHE A 103 10.61 -27.30 27.35
N ASN A 104 11.10 -27.92 26.27
CA ASN A 104 11.68 -29.27 26.30
C ASN A 104 13.22 -29.27 26.24
N ILE A 105 13.86 -28.10 26.35
CA ILE A 105 15.31 -27.98 26.53
C ILE A 105 15.56 -27.46 27.96
N ILE A 106 15.25 -28.29 28.97
CA ILE A 106 15.89 -28.33 30.30
C ILE A 106 15.90 -29.79 30.74
#